data_AF-A0A9X2YIX6-F1
#
_entry.id   AF-A0A9X2YIX6-F1
#
_cell.length_a   1.000
_cell.length_b   1.000
_cell.length_c   1.000
_cell.angle_alpha   90.00
_cell.angle_beta   90.00
_cell.angle_gamma   90.00
#
_symmetry.space_group_name_H-M   'P 1'
#
loop_
_entity.id
_entity.type
_entity.pdbx_description
1 polymer ?
#
loop_
_entity_poly.entity_id
_entity_poly.type
_entity_poly.pdbx_seq_one_letter_code
_entity_poly.pdbx_strand_id
1 'polypeptide(L)'
;MLARASRDLRAMPERGWVAIEQRVIDAVRATPRGGWPLDVVDPRPGDAPGRIEVSDLVLRAGLARALRSLPDLTLVDVAVALDEKTLRAVRIEVSGRYGADLSATAAQARTLAAGVIAEVLGTEDVDIDIVVSDVHR
;
A
#
# COMPACT_ATOMS: atom_id res chain seq x y z
N MET A 1 9.28 16.29 2.51
CA MET A 1 10.63 16.19 3.13
C MET A 1 11.48 15.04 2.58
N LEU A 2 10.94 13.83 2.34
CA LEU A 2 11.72 12.68 1.81
C LEU A 2 12.48 12.96 0.50
N ALA A 3 11.88 13.69 -0.44
CA ALA A 3 12.51 14.00 -1.73
C ALA A 3 13.74 14.93 -1.63
N ARG A 4 13.93 15.61 -0.49
CA ARG A 4 15.13 16.39 -0.20
C ARG A 4 16.20 15.50 0.42
N ALA A 5 15.84 14.74 1.45
CA ALA A 5 16.72 13.75 2.06
C ALA A 5 17.27 12.70 1.07
N SER A 6 16.45 12.20 0.14
CA SER A 6 16.89 11.26 -0.90
C SER A 6 17.84 11.88 -1.94
N ARG A 7 17.70 13.18 -2.23
CA ARG A 7 18.63 13.92 -3.09
C ARG A 7 19.96 14.18 -2.39
N ASP A 8 19.90 14.58 -1.12
CA ASP A 8 21.08 14.86 -0.31
C ASP A 8 21.92 13.58 -0.09
N LEU A 9 21.26 12.43 0.12
CA LEU A 9 21.94 11.12 0.22
C LEU A 9 22.55 10.65 -1.11
N ARG A 10 21.87 10.88 -2.25
CA ARG A 10 22.42 10.55 -3.58
C ARG A 10 23.62 11.42 -3.98
N ALA A 11 23.72 12.62 -3.42
CA ALA A 11 24.82 13.54 -3.69
C ALA A 11 26.11 13.21 -2.92
N MET A 12 26.07 12.24 -1.97
CA MET A 12 27.24 11.80 -1.20
C MET A 12 27.89 10.58 -1.86
N PRO A 13 29.14 10.69 -2.38
CA PRO A 13 29.81 9.58 -3.04
C PRO A 13 30.49 8.69 -1.98
N GLU A 14 29.74 7.76 -1.37
CA GLU A 14 30.35 6.72 -0.54
C GLU A 14 30.15 5.32 -1.13
N ARG A 15 31.27 4.57 -1.19
CA ARG A 15 31.33 3.14 -1.51
C ARG A 15 30.56 2.35 -0.44
N GLY A 16 29.24 2.33 -0.55
CA GLY A 16 28.37 1.70 0.45
C GLY A 16 26.90 2.02 0.27
N TRP A 17 26.55 3.13 -0.40
CA TRP A 17 25.15 3.53 -0.60
C TRP A 17 24.32 2.44 -1.28
N VAL A 18 24.81 1.86 -2.38
CA VAL A 18 24.13 0.76 -3.09
C VAL A 18 23.87 -0.44 -2.17
N ALA A 19 24.74 -0.70 -1.19
CA ALA A 19 24.58 -1.82 -0.26
C ALA A 19 23.57 -1.53 0.87
N ILE A 20 23.29 -0.27 1.19
CA ILE A 20 22.40 0.13 2.30
C ILE A 20 21.10 0.79 1.84
N GLU A 21 20.99 1.18 0.57
CA GLU A 21 19.86 1.92 0.01
C GLU A 21 18.54 1.21 0.29
N GLN A 22 18.45 -0.08 -0.03
CA GLN A 22 17.23 -0.85 0.21
C GLN A 22 16.87 -0.89 1.69
N ARG A 23 17.86 -1.12 2.58
CA ARG A 23 17.64 -1.16 4.03
C ARG A 23 17.15 0.18 4.58
N VAL A 24 17.66 1.30 4.06
CA VAL A 24 17.24 2.65 4.45
C VAL A 24 15.82 2.92 3.95
N ILE A 25 15.52 2.58 2.69
CA ILE A 25 14.16 2.70 2.13
C ILE A 25 13.17 1.88 2.95
N ASP A 26 13.52 0.64 3.28
CA ASP A 26 12.69 -0.26 4.08
C ASP A 26 12.47 0.29 5.50
N ALA A 27 13.51 0.81 6.16
CA ALA A 27 13.40 1.43 7.48
C ALA A 27 12.51 2.68 7.48
N VAL A 28 12.60 3.51 6.43
CA VAL A 28 11.75 4.68 6.26
C VAL A 28 10.31 4.27 5.96
N ARG A 29 10.09 3.23 5.16
CA ARG A 29 8.75 2.64 4.92
C ARG A 29 8.15 2.02 6.17
N ALA A 30 8.98 1.41 7.02
CA ALA A 30 8.58 0.80 8.28
C ALA A 30 8.37 1.79 9.43
N THR A 31 8.81 3.05 9.27
CA THR A 31 8.63 4.08 10.29
C THR A 31 7.14 4.39 10.46
N PRO A 32 6.55 4.23 11.67
CA PRO A 32 5.14 4.50 11.89
C PRO A 32 4.82 5.96 11.58
N ARG A 33 4.00 6.20 10.55
CA ARG A 33 3.35 7.50 10.35
C ARG A 33 2.14 7.55 11.27
N GLY A 34 1.86 8.69 11.89
CA GLY A 34 0.59 8.88 12.60
C GLY A 34 -0.55 8.53 11.65
N GLY A 35 -1.35 7.52 12.00
CA GLY A 35 -2.40 7.01 11.14
C GLY A 35 -3.51 8.05 10.95
N TRP A 36 -4.01 8.19 9.73
CA TRP A 36 -5.14 9.08 9.44
C TRP A 36 -6.46 8.32 9.61
N PRO A 37 -7.50 8.92 10.22
CA PRO A 37 -8.80 8.24 10.37
C PRO A 37 -9.52 8.10 9.03
N LEU A 38 -10.15 6.94 8.83
CA LEU A 38 -11.03 6.59 7.72
C LEU A 38 -12.45 6.40 8.23
N ASP A 39 -13.42 7.00 7.56
CA ASP A 39 -14.84 6.72 7.81
C ASP A 39 -15.20 5.33 7.27
N VAL A 40 -15.79 4.51 8.13
CA VAL A 40 -16.25 3.15 7.82
C VAL A 40 -17.75 3.06 8.07
N VAL A 41 -18.46 2.42 7.15
CA VAL A 41 -19.88 2.08 7.33
C VAL A 41 -19.95 1.00 8.41
N ASP A 42 -20.67 1.26 9.50
CA ASP A 42 -20.87 0.26 10.55
C ASP A 42 -21.52 -1.00 9.94
N PRO A 43 -20.86 -2.18 10.01
CA PRO A 43 -21.41 -3.42 9.45
C PRO A 43 -22.59 -3.98 10.25
N ARG A 44 -22.84 -3.46 11.47
CA ARG A 44 -23.96 -3.85 12.32
C ARG A 44 -24.62 -2.60 12.91
N PRO A 45 -25.21 -1.74 12.05
CA PRO A 45 -25.90 -0.57 12.54
C PRO A 45 -27.05 -1.05 13.44
N GLY A 46 -27.17 -0.44 14.62
CA GLY A 46 -28.36 -0.60 15.45
C GLY A 46 -29.54 0.12 14.82
N ASP A 47 -30.23 0.96 15.59
CA ASP A 47 -31.40 1.71 15.09
C ASP A 47 -31.04 2.88 14.14
N ALA A 48 -29.75 3.19 13.95
CA ALA A 48 -29.27 4.25 13.07
C ALA A 48 -27.95 3.84 12.38
N PRO A 49 -27.67 4.36 11.15
CA PRO A 49 -26.39 4.15 10.51
C PRO A 49 -25.26 4.77 11.35
N GLY A 50 -24.45 3.91 11.97
CA GLY A 50 -23.24 4.29 12.67
C GLY A 50 -22.08 4.52 11.69
N ARG A 51 -21.17 5.45 12.02
CA ARG A 51 -19.85 5.53 11.39
C ARG A 51 -18.81 5.11 12.42
N ILE A 52 -17.88 4.28 11.99
CA ILE A 52 -16.72 3.87 12.79
C ILE A 52 -15.48 4.50 12.14
N GLU A 53 -14.53 4.96 12.96
CA GLU A 53 -13.25 5.44 12.45
C GLU A 53 -12.20 4.33 12.53
N VAL A 54 -11.58 4.02 11.39
CA VAL A 54 -10.48 3.06 11.30
C VAL A 54 -9.22 3.78 10.85
N SER A 55 -8.08 3.49 11.46
CA SER A 55 -6.81 4.06 11.00
C SER A 55 -6.43 3.52 9.62
N ASP A 56 -5.94 4.38 8.73
CA ASP A 56 -5.37 3.97 7.44
C ASP A 56 -4.23 2.94 7.57
N LEU A 57 -3.58 2.87 8.73
CA LEU A 57 -2.60 1.83 9.06
C LEU A 57 -3.19 0.42 9.06
N VAL A 58 -4.46 0.25 9.50
CA VAL A 58 -5.15 -1.04 9.48
C VAL A 58 -5.37 -1.48 8.03
N LEU A 59 -5.83 -0.56 7.19
CA LEU A 59 -6.01 -0.83 5.76
C LEU A 59 -4.68 -1.20 5.09
N ARG A 60 -3.63 -0.41 5.30
CA ARG A 60 -2.29 -0.69 4.74
C ARG A 60 -1.75 -2.03 5.22
N ALA A 61 -1.92 -2.36 6.50
CA ALA A 61 -1.47 -3.64 7.06
C ALA A 61 -2.26 -4.82 6.47
N GLY A 62 -3.58 -4.68 6.30
CA GLY A 62 -4.44 -5.67 5.66
C GLY A 62 -4.04 -5.93 4.22
N LEU A 63 -3.87 -4.86 3.43
CA LEU A 63 -3.40 -4.93 2.04
C LEU A 63 -2.02 -5.59 1.96
N ALA A 64 -1.09 -5.17 2.82
CA ALA A 64 0.25 -5.72 2.83
C ALA A 64 0.25 -7.21 3.20
N ARG A 65 -0.65 -7.65 4.08
CA ARG A 65 -0.78 -9.06 4.44
C ARG A 65 -1.41 -9.88 3.31
N ALA A 66 -2.47 -9.38 2.68
CA ALA A 66 -3.14 -10.07 1.58
C ALA A 66 -2.21 -10.22 0.36
N LEU A 67 -1.53 -9.16 -0.04
CA LEU A 67 -0.66 -9.17 -1.22
C LEU A 67 0.58 -10.04 -1.05
N ARG A 68 1.09 -10.21 0.19
CA ARG A 68 2.18 -11.15 0.49
C ARG A 68 1.82 -12.62 0.26
N SER A 69 0.54 -12.95 0.04
CA SER A 69 0.12 -14.30 -0.34
C SER A 69 0.34 -14.62 -1.82
N LEU A 70 0.62 -13.62 -2.66
CA LEU A 70 0.88 -13.80 -4.08
C LEU A 70 2.36 -14.14 -4.31
N PRO A 71 2.69 -15.34 -4.82
CA PRO A 71 4.08 -15.81 -4.90
C PRO A 71 4.92 -15.09 -5.98
N ASP A 72 4.27 -14.52 -6.99
CA ASP A 72 4.93 -13.88 -8.12
C ASP A 72 5.05 -12.35 -7.98
N LEU A 73 4.60 -11.78 -6.85
CA LEU A 73 4.73 -10.36 -6.55
C LEU A 73 5.45 -10.15 -5.22
N THR A 74 6.30 -9.13 -5.17
CA THR A 74 6.78 -8.55 -3.92
C THR A 74 6.19 -7.17 -3.78
N LEU A 75 5.54 -6.91 -2.64
CA LEU A 75 4.99 -5.58 -2.34
C LEU A 75 6.12 -4.58 -2.12
N VAL A 76 6.07 -3.46 -2.83
CA VAL A 76 7.04 -2.37 -2.74
C VAL A 76 6.48 -1.24 -1.87
N ASP A 77 5.27 -0.75 -2.18
CA ASP A 77 4.63 0.33 -1.41
C ASP A 77 3.11 0.26 -1.49
N VAL A 78 2.44 0.83 -0.47
CA VAL A 78 1.00 1.07 -0.50
C VAL A 78 0.78 2.53 -0.15
N ALA A 79 0.34 3.31 -1.13
CA ALA A 79 -0.06 4.70 -0.97
C ALA A 79 -1.60 4.80 -0.96
N VAL A 80 -2.12 5.59 -0.04
CA VAL A 80 -3.55 5.80 0.16
C VAL A 80 -3.83 7.29 -0.03
N ALA A 81 -4.81 7.60 -0.88
CA ALA A 81 -5.29 8.95 -1.13
C ALA A 81 -6.65 9.14 -0.47
N LEU A 82 -6.72 10.14 0.41
CA LEU A 82 -7.90 10.46 1.21
C LEU A 82 -8.45 11.83 0.81
N ASP A 83 -9.76 11.91 0.79
CA ASP A 83 -10.51 13.15 0.77
C ASP A 83 -11.18 13.31 2.14
N GLU A 84 -10.58 14.17 2.97
CA GLU A 84 -10.84 14.27 4.41
C GLU A 84 -10.62 12.94 5.17
N LYS A 85 -11.67 12.11 5.25
CA LYS A 85 -11.68 10.77 5.87
C LYS A 85 -12.21 9.69 4.93
N THR A 86 -12.56 10.05 3.70
CA THR A 86 -13.08 9.12 2.70
C THR A 86 -11.92 8.60 1.87
N LEU A 87 -11.79 7.27 1.79
CA LEU A 87 -10.83 6.66 0.87
C LEU A 87 -11.26 6.90 -0.57
N ARG A 88 -10.38 7.53 -1.37
CA ARG A 88 -10.65 7.78 -2.80
C ARG A 88 -9.86 6.87 -3.72
N ALA A 89 -8.59 6.67 -3.39
CA ALA A 89 -7.73 5.81 -4.19
C ALA A 89 -6.69 5.08 -3.35
N VAL A 90 -6.29 3.91 -3.83
CA VAL A 90 -5.17 3.11 -3.32
C VAL A 90 -4.24 2.82 -4.47
N ARG A 91 -2.99 3.27 -4.36
CA ARG A 91 -1.92 2.92 -5.28
C ARG A 91 -1.02 1.89 -4.63
N ILE A 92 -0.88 0.75 -5.28
CA ILE A 92 -0.10 -0.39 -4.82
C ILE A 92 1.06 -0.55 -5.79
N GLU A 93 2.27 -0.38 -5.30
CA GLU A 93 3.49 -0.62 -6.05
C GLU A 93 4.01 -2.02 -5.74
N VAL A 94 4.32 -2.79 -6.79
CA VAL A 94 4.83 -4.16 -6.68
C VAL A 94 6.02 -4.36 -7.61
N SER A 95 6.88 -5.31 -7.26
CA SER A 95 7.82 -5.90 -8.21
C SER A 95 7.36 -7.30 -8.58
N GLY A 96 7.45 -7.63 -9.87
CA GLY A 96 7.00 -8.91 -10.40
C GLY A 96 8.13 -9.91 -10.52
N ARG A 97 7.82 -11.20 -10.49
CA ARG A 97 8.80 -12.26 -10.75
C ARG A 97 9.06 -12.38 -12.26
N TYR A 98 10.32 -12.60 -12.63
CA TYR A 98 10.70 -12.85 -14.01
C TYR A 98 10.01 -14.10 -14.57
N GLY A 99 9.41 -13.97 -15.76
CA GLY A 99 8.69 -15.05 -16.42
C GLY A 99 7.25 -15.26 -15.90
N ALA A 100 6.81 -14.50 -14.89
CA ALA A 100 5.41 -14.48 -14.48
C ALA A 100 4.56 -13.70 -15.49
N ASP A 101 3.27 -14.05 -15.57
CA ASP A 101 2.28 -13.23 -16.27
C ASP A 101 1.90 -12.04 -15.39
N LEU A 102 2.66 -10.96 -15.53
CA LEU A 102 2.49 -9.74 -14.73
C LEU A 102 1.08 -9.14 -14.86
N SER A 103 0.42 -9.31 -16.01
CA SER A 103 -0.93 -8.79 -16.21
C SER A 103 -1.94 -9.59 -15.40
N ALA A 104 -1.87 -10.93 -15.47
CA ALA A 104 -2.72 -11.80 -14.68
C ALA A 104 -2.47 -11.62 -13.17
N THR A 105 -1.21 -11.53 -12.73
CA THR A 105 -0.90 -11.38 -11.32
C THR A 105 -1.29 -9.99 -10.80
N ALA A 106 -1.14 -8.92 -11.59
CA ALA A 106 -1.63 -7.58 -11.23
C ALA A 106 -3.16 -7.54 -11.13
N ALA A 107 -3.88 -8.26 -12.01
CA ALA A 107 -5.34 -8.38 -11.90
C ALA A 107 -5.76 -9.13 -10.63
N GLN A 108 -5.05 -10.21 -10.27
CA GLN A 108 -5.28 -10.91 -9.00
C GLN A 108 -5.01 -10.01 -7.78
N ALA A 109 -3.92 -9.24 -7.80
CA ALA A 109 -3.59 -8.27 -6.75
C ALA A 109 -4.70 -7.21 -6.59
N ARG A 110 -5.23 -6.69 -7.70
CA ARG A 110 -6.37 -5.76 -7.69
C ARG A 110 -7.60 -6.38 -7.03
N THR A 111 -7.95 -7.62 -7.39
CA THR A 111 -9.11 -8.32 -6.81
C THR A 111 -8.93 -8.55 -5.31
N LEU A 112 -7.75 -8.99 -4.87
CA LEU A 112 -7.45 -9.15 -3.44
C LEU A 112 -7.50 -7.84 -2.68
N ALA A 113 -6.95 -6.77 -3.26
CA ALA A 113 -7.00 -5.44 -2.65
C ALA A 113 -8.43 -4.93 -2.50
N ALA A 114 -9.28 -5.11 -3.52
CA ALA A 114 -10.69 -4.76 -3.46
C ALA A 114 -11.41 -5.53 -2.35
N GLY A 115 -11.14 -6.83 -2.20
CA GLY A 115 -11.72 -7.64 -1.11
C GLY A 115 -11.34 -7.13 0.28
N VAL A 116 -10.08 -6.77 0.50
CA VAL A 116 -9.62 -6.18 1.77
C VAL A 116 -10.28 -4.81 2.02
N ILE A 117 -10.39 -3.97 0.99
CA ILE A 117 -11.03 -2.65 1.11
C ILE A 117 -12.51 -2.81 1.49
N ALA A 118 -13.23 -3.72 0.83
CA ALA A 118 -14.61 -4.01 1.15
C ALA A 118 -14.78 -4.57 2.57
N GLU A 119 -13.88 -5.44 3.02
CA GLU A 119 -13.88 -5.97 4.39
C GLU A 119 -13.66 -4.87 5.45
N VAL A 120 -12.74 -3.94 5.20
CA VAL A 120 -12.35 -2.91 6.16
C VAL A 120 -13.31 -1.72 6.16
N LEU A 121 -13.78 -1.27 4.99
CA LEU A 121 -14.54 -0.03 4.84
C LEU A 121 -16.02 -0.25 4.54
N GLY A 122 -16.41 -1.45 4.08
CA GLY A 122 -17.78 -1.73 3.62
C GLY A 122 -18.14 -1.05 2.31
N THR A 123 -17.17 -0.59 1.51
CA THR A 123 -17.38 0.06 0.21
C THR A 123 -16.51 -0.58 -0.88
N GLU A 124 -16.99 -0.51 -2.13
CA GLU A 124 -16.31 -0.97 -3.33
C GLU A 124 -15.89 0.18 -4.26
N ASP A 125 -16.35 1.40 -4.00
CA ASP A 125 -16.12 2.57 -4.87
C ASP A 125 -14.79 3.27 -4.52
N VAL A 126 -13.68 2.55 -4.75
CA VAL A 126 -12.31 3.04 -4.54
C VAL A 126 -11.49 2.77 -5.79
N ASP A 127 -10.79 3.78 -6.29
CA ASP A 127 -9.87 3.60 -7.40
C ASP A 127 -8.62 2.85 -6.93
N ILE A 128 -8.35 1.68 -7.51
CA ILE A 128 -7.20 0.85 -7.18
C ILE A 128 -6.23 0.91 -8.35
N ASP A 129 -5.00 1.33 -8.12
CA ASP A 129 -3.95 1.33 -9.13
C ASP A 129 -2.87 0.33 -8.73
N ILE A 130 -2.54 -0.60 -9.63
CA ILE A 130 -1.45 -1.57 -9.43
C ILE A 130 -0.33 -1.19 -10.38
N VAL A 131 0.82 -0.83 -9.82
CA VAL A 131 1.99 -0.43 -10.60
C VAL A 131 3.11 -1.43 -10.40
N VAL A 132 3.52 -2.05 -11.50
CA VAL A 132 4.71 -2.90 -11.52
C VAL A 132 5.91 -2.01 -11.82
N SER A 133 6.78 -1.79 -10.83
CA SER A 133 7.92 -0.89 -10.97
C SER A 133 9.25 -1.59 -11.29
N ASP A 134 9.35 -2.89 -11.01
CA ASP A 134 10.55 -3.67 -11.24
C ASP A 134 10.24 -5.17 -11.45
N VAL A 135 11.22 -5.93 -11.95
CA VAL A 135 11.16 -7.38 -12.12
C VAL A 135 12.33 -8.06 -11.39
N HIS A 136 12.03 -8.94 -10.44
CA HIS A 136 13.01 -9.71 -9.68
C HIS A 136 13.15 -11.15 -10.20
N ARG A 137 14.28 -11.80 -9.88
CA ARG A 137 14.62 -13.15 -10.36
C ARG A 137 14.03 -14.26 -9.50
#